data_AF-A0A524FAN3-F1
#
_entry.id   AF-A0A524FAN3-F1
#
_cell.length_a   1.000
_cell.length_b   1.000
_cell.length_c   1.000
_cell.angle_alpha   90.00
_cell.angle_beta   90.00
_cell.angle_gamma   90.00
#
_symmetry.space_group_name_H-M   'P 1'
#
loop_
_entity.id
_entity.type
_entity.pdbx_description
1 polymer ?
#
loop_
_entity_poly.entity_id
_entity_poly.type
_entity_poly.pdbx_seq_one_letter_code
_entity_poly.pdbx_strand_id
1 'polypeptide(L)'
;YKSKEGWQGACGGVAGGGADIGSIMGGDKIMDEPTMNMAYLKAAKYAHEFEKQFGTVVCSELCGHDFSTPEGMMDYQKEGTWGKKCYKYVVWAVDRIRKETKKDLRKMWE
;
A
#
# COMPACT_ATOMS: atom_id res chain seq x y z
N TYR A 1 12.45 -11.62 -18.42
CA TYR A 1 11.27 -12.32 -17.85
C TYR A 1 10.04 -11.55 -18.29
N LYS A 2 8.88 -12.21 -18.45
CA LYS A 2 7.59 -11.56 -18.72
C LYS A 2 6.50 -12.38 -18.05
N SER A 3 5.67 -11.73 -17.24
CA SER A 3 4.52 -12.39 -16.61
C SER A 3 3.47 -12.67 -17.68
N LYS A 4 2.72 -13.78 -17.53
CA LYS A 4 1.66 -14.16 -18.48
C LYS A 4 0.59 -13.06 -18.60
N GLU A 5 0.19 -12.49 -17.47
CA GLU A 5 -0.87 -11.48 -17.37
C GLU A 5 -0.31 -10.08 -17.10
N GLY A 6 1.00 -9.88 -17.28
CA GLY A 6 1.71 -8.66 -16.89
C GLY A 6 1.89 -8.53 -15.37
N TRP A 7 2.42 -7.38 -14.93
CA TRP A 7 2.54 -7.04 -13.51
C TRP A 7 1.16 -6.73 -12.94
N GLN A 8 0.69 -7.59 -12.02
CA GLN A 8 -0.62 -7.47 -11.36
C GLN A 8 -0.49 -7.25 -9.84
N GLY A 9 0.69 -6.83 -9.38
CA GLY A 9 0.94 -6.57 -7.96
C GLY A 9 0.18 -5.34 -7.48
N ALA A 10 -0.30 -5.37 -6.23
CA ALA A 10 -0.87 -4.20 -5.58
C ALA A 10 0.14 -3.04 -5.56
N CYS A 11 -0.36 -1.81 -5.52
CA CYS A 11 0.44 -0.61 -5.30
C CYS A 11 1.30 -0.79 -4.04
N GLY A 12 2.55 -0.36 -4.09
CA GLY A 12 3.44 -0.41 -2.93
C GLY A 12 2.87 0.32 -1.71
N GLY A 13 2.12 1.42 -1.91
CA GLY A 13 1.41 2.11 -0.83
C GLY A 13 0.29 1.28 -0.21
N VAL A 14 -0.40 0.45 -1.01
CA VAL A 14 -1.47 -0.44 -0.51
C VAL A 14 -0.86 -1.61 0.27
N ALA A 15 0.11 -2.30 -0.32
CA ALA A 15 0.79 -3.43 0.31
C ALA A 15 1.52 -3.01 1.59
N GLY A 16 2.31 -1.94 1.52
CA GLY A 16 3.02 -1.38 2.66
C GLY A 16 2.05 -0.91 3.75
N GLY A 17 0.98 -0.20 3.38
CA GLY A 17 0.02 0.28 4.37
C GLY A 17 -0.74 -0.82 5.10
N GLY A 18 -1.07 -1.92 4.41
CA GLY A 18 -1.62 -3.11 5.07
C GLY A 18 -0.64 -3.73 6.08
N ALA A 19 0.64 -3.83 5.71
CA ALA A 19 1.69 -4.34 6.60
C ALA A 19 1.95 -3.41 7.80
N ASP A 20 1.92 -2.10 7.58
CA ASP A 20 2.10 -1.10 8.63
C ASP A 20 0.96 -1.16 9.65
N ILE A 21 -0.29 -1.33 9.22
CA ILE A 21 -1.43 -1.51 10.13
C ILE A 21 -1.20 -2.71 11.06
N GLY A 22 -0.80 -3.85 10.49
CA GLY A 22 -0.48 -5.06 11.27
C GLY A 22 0.67 -4.83 12.25
N SER A 23 1.75 -4.22 11.80
CA SER A 23 2.94 -3.94 12.63
C SER A 23 2.59 -2.99 13.78
N ILE A 24 1.86 -1.91 13.48
CA ILE A 24 1.46 -0.92 14.48
C ILE A 24 0.56 -1.55 15.55
N MET A 25 -0.42 -2.37 15.14
CA MET A 25 -1.36 -2.99 16.07
C MET A 25 -0.75 -4.16 16.85
N GLY A 26 0.22 -4.87 16.27
CA GLY A 26 0.93 -5.95 16.93
C GLY A 26 2.00 -5.49 17.93
N GLY A 27 2.58 -4.31 17.71
CA GLY A 27 3.68 -3.85 18.55
C GLY A 27 4.92 -4.72 18.38
N ASP A 28 5.56 -5.05 19.50
CA ASP A 28 6.68 -5.99 19.59
C ASP A 28 6.25 -7.44 19.88
N LYS A 29 4.94 -7.75 19.77
CA LYS A 29 4.35 -9.03 20.17
C LYS A 29 3.60 -9.71 19.03
N ILE A 30 3.42 -11.02 19.19
CA ILE A 30 2.48 -11.78 18.38
C ILE A 30 1.06 -11.34 18.76
N MET A 31 0.27 -10.92 17.78
CA MET A 31 -1.12 -10.52 17.98
C MET A 31 -1.97 -11.70 18.47
N ASP A 32 -2.87 -11.45 19.41
CA ASP A 32 -3.97 -12.36 19.68
C ASP A 32 -5.00 -12.34 18.53
N GLU A 33 -5.88 -13.35 18.50
CA GLU A 33 -6.86 -13.50 17.43
C GLU A 33 -7.78 -12.27 17.28
N PRO A 34 -8.32 -11.67 18.36
CA PRO A 34 -9.13 -10.45 18.25
C PRO A 34 -8.37 -9.27 17.62
N THR A 35 -7.12 -9.03 18.02
CA THR A 35 -6.30 -7.93 17.49
C THR A 35 -5.98 -8.16 16.02
N MET A 36 -5.63 -9.41 15.65
CA MET A 36 -5.38 -9.79 14.26
C MET A 36 -6.61 -9.59 13.37
N ASN A 37 -7.80 -10.01 13.82
CA ASN A 37 -9.04 -9.80 13.08
C ASN A 37 -9.34 -8.31 12.86
N MET A 38 -9.09 -7.49 13.88
CA MET A 38 -9.24 -6.03 13.77
C MET A 38 -8.20 -5.39 12.83
N ALA A 39 -6.97 -5.89 12.81
CA ALA A 39 -5.94 -5.44 11.87
C ALA A 39 -6.33 -5.76 10.42
N TYR A 40 -6.84 -6.95 10.15
CA TYR A 40 -7.36 -7.30 8.82
C TYR A 40 -8.53 -6.41 8.40
N LEU A 41 -9.49 -6.14 9.30
CA LEU A 41 -10.61 -5.24 9.00
C LEU A 41 -10.12 -3.83 8.63
N LYS A 42 -9.14 -3.31 9.37
CA LYS A 42 -8.54 -1.99 9.10
C LYS A 42 -7.77 -2.00 7.77
N ALA A 43 -6.98 -3.03 7.49
CA ALA A 43 -6.28 -3.16 6.21
C ALA A 43 -7.24 -3.25 5.01
N ALA A 44 -8.34 -4.01 5.14
CA ALA A 44 -9.38 -4.09 4.11
C ALA A 44 -10.05 -2.74 3.87
N LYS A 45 -10.39 -2.01 4.95
CA LYS A 45 -10.94 -0.65 4.86
C LYS A 45 -9.96 0.31 4.22
N TYR A 46 -8.68 0.25 4.60
CA TYR A 46 -7.63 1.06 4.03
C TYR A 46 -7.49 0.85 2.51
N ALA A 47 -7.47 -0.40 2.05
CA ALA A 47 -7.43 -0.75 0.63
C ALA A 47 -8.67 -0.24 -0.12
N HIS A 48 -9.86 -0.40 0.45
CA HIS A 48 -11.10 0.13 -0.12
C HIS A 48 -11.05 1.66 -0.29
N GLU A 49 -10.54 2.37 0.72
CA GLU A 49 -10.45 3.83 0.68
C GLU A 49 -9.38 4.32 -0.30
N PHE A 50 -8.30 3.55 -0.48
CA PHE A 50 -7.29 3.80 -1.52
C PHE A 50 -7.93 3.65 -2.90
N GLU A 51 -8.63 2.55 -3.15
CA GLU A 51 -9.32 2.29 -4.41
C GLU A 51 -10.35 3.35 -4.72
N LYS A 52 -11.16 3.74 -3.72
CA LYS A 52 -12.12 4.85 -3.86
C LYS A 52 -11.46 6.18 -4.24
N GLN A 53 -10.25 6.44 -3.73
CA GLN A 53 -9.53 7.68 -3.99
C GLN A 53 -8.79 7.68 -5.35
N PHE A 54 -8.27 6.54 -5.78
CA PHE A 54 -7.34 6.45 -6.93
C PHE A 54 -7.82 5.55 -8.07
N GLY A 55 -8.95 4.88 -7.91
CA GLY A 55 -9.66 4.08 -8.92
C GLY A 55 -9.33 2.58 -8.92
N THR A 56 -8.16 2.18 -8.44
CA THR A 56 -7.71 0.78 -8.39
C THR A 56 -6.61 0.62 -7.35
N VAL A 57 -6.39 -0.62 -6.89
CA VAL A 57 -5.23 -0.97 -6.06
C VAL A 57 -4.07 -1.56 -6.88
N VAL A 58 -4.27 -1.84 -8.17
CA VAL A 58 -3.26 -2.51 -9.03
C VAL A 58 -2.19 -1.51 -9.46
N CYS A 59 -0.92 -1.83 -9.20
CA CYS A 59 0.20 -0.90 -9.39
C CYS A 59 0.37 -0.48 -10.85
N SER A 60 0.30 -1.43 -11.77
CA SER A 60 0.48 -1.18 -13.22
C SER A 60 -0.64 -0.30 -13.78
N GLU A 61 -1.88 -0.49 -13.34
CA GLU A 61 -3.01 0.37 -13.72
C GLU A 61 -2.85 1.80 -13.17
N LEU A 62 -2.32 1.93 -11.94
CA LEU A 62 -2.07 3.23 -11.33
C LEU A 62 -0.91 3.96 -12.00
N CYS A 63 0.24 3.32 -12.20
CA CYS A 63 1.42 4.00 -12.74
C CYS A 63 1.44 4.05 -14.27
N GLY A 64 0.69 3.16 -14.95
CA GLY A 64 0.65 3.01 -16.40
C GLY A 64 1.77 2.15 -16.98
N HIS A 65 2.55 1.46 -16.14
CA HIS A 65 3.76 0.72 -16.55
C HIS A 65 3.69 -0.74 -16.11
N ASP A 66 4.04 -1.65 -17.02
CA ASP A 66 4.17 -3.08 -16.73
C ASP A 66 5.63 -3.41 -16.35
N PHE A 67 5.88 -3.55 -15.04
CA PHE A 67 7.21 -3.93 -14.54
C PHE A 67 7.57 -5.40 -14.77
N SER A 68 6.70 -6.17 -15.42
CA SER A 68 7.04 -7.53 -15.85
C SER A 68 7.97 -7.54 -17.06
N THR A 69 8.26 -6.40 -17.70
CA THR A 69 9.27 -6.28 -18.76
C THR A 69 10.35 -5.24 -18.44
N PRO A 70 11.56 -5.35 -19.04
CA PRO A 70 12.60 -4.33 -18.91
C PRO A 70 12.16 -2.94 -19.41
N GLU A 71 11.41 -2.90 -20.52
CA GLU A 71 10.96 -1.66 -21.16
C GLU A 71 10.04 -0.86 -20.23
N GLY A 72 9.14 -1.53 -19.50
CA GLY A 72 8.23 -0.86 -18.57
C GLY A 72 8.98 -0.12 -17.44
N MET A 73 10.11 -0.65 -16.96
CA MET A 73 10.94 0.06 -15.99
C MET A 73 11.71 1.23 -16.62
N MET A 74 12.20 1.07 -17.86
CA MET A 74 12.89 2.13 -18.59
C MET A 74 11.97 3.31 -18.87
N ASP A 75 10.74 3.05 -19.34
CA ASP A 75 9.74 4.07 -19.62
C ASP A 75 9.29 4.76 -18.34
N TYR A 76 9.05 4.00 -17.26
CA TYR A 76 8.74 4.57 -15.93
C TYR A 76 9.79 5.59 -15.46
N GLN A 77 11.07 5.28 -15.66
CA GLN A 77 12.18 6.18 -15.31
C GLN A 77 12.25 7.39 -16.24
N LYS A 78 12.21 7.16 -17.55
CA LYS A 78 12.27 8.21 -18.58
C LYS A 78 11.14 9.23 -18.43
N GLU A 79 9.94 8.76 -18.11
CA GLU A 79 8.77 9.61 -17.91
C GLU A 79 8.77 10.32 -16.55
N GLY A 80 9.62 9.90 -15.61
CA GLY A 80 9.65 10.42 -14.25
C GLY A 80 8.34 10.14 -13.50
N THR A 81 7.71 8.99 -13.77
CA THR A 81 6.36 8.64 -13.27
C THR A 81 6.28 8.69 -11.76
N TRP A 82 7.36 8.34 -11.06
CA TRP A 82 7.42 8.44 -9.60
C TRP A 82 7.09 9.85 -9.10
N GLY A 83 7.82 10.85 -9.61
CA GLY A 83 7.75 12.24 -9.15
C GLY A 83 6.49 12.97 -9.61
N LYS A 84 5.80 12.43 -10.61
CA LYS A 84 4.54 12.99 -11.13
C LYS A 84 3.30 12.35 -10.51
N LYS A 85 3.37 11.04 -10.22
CA LYS A 85 2.21 10.22 -9.88
C LYS A 85 2.43 9.40 -8.61
N CYS A 86 3.41 8.48 -8.57
CA CYS A 86 3.49 7.49 -7.48
C CYS A 86 3.73 8.09 -6.09
N TYR A 87 4.48 9.20 -5.98
CA TYR A 87 4.73 9.83 -4.67
C TYR A 87 3.42 10.25 -3.97
N LYS A 88 2.37 10.60 -4.72
CA LYS A 88 1.06 10.99 -4.18
C LYS A 88 0.39 9.83 -3.45
N TYR A 89 0.53 8.62 -3.98
CA TYR A 89 0.03 7.40 -3.35
C TYR A 89 0.74 7.12 -2.04
N VAL A 90 2.06 7.30 -2.00
CA VAL A 90 2.87 7.12 -0.77
C VAL A 90 2.50 8.15 0.30
N VAL A 91 2.41 9.44 -0.07
CA VAL A 91 2.03 10.50 0.86
C VAL A 91 0.62 10.26 1.42
N TRP A 92 -0.32 9.87 0.57
CA TRP A 92 -1.67 9.52 0.99
C TRP A 92 -1.67 8.31 1.93
N ALA A 93 -0.93 7.26 1.61
CA ALA A 93 -0.82 6.06 2.42
C ALA A 93 -0.36 6.39 3.84
N VAL A 94 0.76 7.11 3.97
CA VAL A 94 1.33 7.51 5.26
C VAL A 94 0.35 8.33 6.09
N ASP A 95 -0.29 9.34 5.49
CA ASP A 95 -1.28 10.18 6.19
C ASP A 95 -2.50 9.36 6.63
N ARG A 96 -2.98 8.46 5.75
CA ARG A 96 -4.15 7.64 6.04
C ARG A 96 -3.90 6.64 7.16
N ILE A 97 -2.80 5.89 7.10
CA ILE A 97 -2.41 4.92 8.14
C ILE A 97 -2.27 5.64 9.47
N ARG A 98 -1.51 6.74 9.52
CA ARG A 98 -1.34 7.55 10.74
C ARG A 98 -2.68 7.96 11.36
N LYS A 99 -3.67 8.33 10.55
CA LYS A 99 -5.02 8.70 11.03
C LYS A 99 -5.79 7.49 11.55
N GLU A 100 -5.78 6.37 10.82
CA GLU A 100 -6.55 5.17 11.15
C GLU A 100 -5.99 4.39 12.34
N THR A 101 -4.68 4.46 12.57
CA THR A 101 -3.98 3.75 13.64
C THR A 101 -3.50 4.67 14.75
N LYS A 102 -3.89 5.95 14.77
CA LYS A 102 -3.43 6.94 15.76
C LYS A 102 -3.52 6.46 17.22
N LYS A 103 -4.62 5.80 17.58
CA LYS A 103 -4.81 5.28 18.94
C LYS A 103 -3.93 4.06 19.22
N ASP A 104 -3.76 3.21 18.22
CA ASP A 104 -2.98 1.98 18.30
C ASP A 104 -1.48 2.31 18.42
N LEU A 105 -0.99 3.27 17.63
CA LEU A 105 0.38 3.80 17.73
C LEU A 105 0.71 4.22 19.17
N ARG A 106 -0.14 5.04 19.80
CA ARG A 106 0.09 5.50 21.17
C ARG A 106 0.00 4.38 22.20
N LYS A 107 -0.93 3.44 22.01
CA LYS A 107 -1.15 2.37 22.97
C LYS A 107 -0.01 1.34 22.95
N MET A 108 0.54 1.05 21.76
CA MET A 108 1.49 -0.04 21.57
C MET A 108 2.95 0.42 21.55
N TRP A 109 3.22 1.70 21.28
CA TRP A 109 4.58 2.21 21.04
C TRP A 109 4.98 3.47 21.83
N GLU A 110 4.06 4.07 22.60
CA GLU A 110 4.38 5.13 23.59
C GLU A 110 4.29 4.55 25.02
#